data_AF-A0A8J5WUC3-F1
#
_entry.id   AF-A0A8J5WUC3-F1
#
_cell.length_a   1.000
_cell.length_b   1.000
_cell.length_c   1.000
_cell.angle_alpha   90.00
_cell.angle_beta   90.00
_cell.angle_gamma   90.00
#
_symmetry.space_group_name_H-M   'P 1'
#
loop_
_entity.id
_entity.type
_entity.pdbx_description
1 polymer ?
#
loop_
_entity_poly.entity_id
_entity_poly.type
_entity_poly.pdbx_seq_one_letter_code
_entity_poly.pdbx_strand_id
1 'polypeptide(L)'
;MAELIPGMQDDTVRTTLDTGCGIASWGGDLFGRGIMTLSLAPRDNHEAQVQFALERGIPTILGIISTQRLPFPSGAFDMAHCSRCLIPWTEFGGL
;
A
#
# COMPACT_ATOMS: atom_id res chain seq x y z
N MET A 1 -12.56 8.82 8.92
CA MET A 1 -11.88 8.87 7.60
C MET A 1 -12.17 10.13 6.78
N ALA A 2 -13.30 10.81 6.99
CA ALA A 2 -13.70 12.00 6.21
C ALA A 2 -12.69 13.17 6.20
N GLU A 3 -11.79 13.26 7.20
CA GLU A 3 -10.74 14.28 7.27
C GLU A 3 -9.56 14.00 6.31
N LEU A 4 -9.28 12.72 6.00
CA LEU A 4 -8.22 12.31 5.09
C LEU A 4 -8.70 12.29 3.62
N ILE A 5 -9.91 11.78 3.38
CA ILE A 5 -10.54 11.70 2.05
C ILE A 5 -11.99 12.18 2.18
N PRO A 6 -12.33 13.35 1.60
CA PRO A 6 -13.69 13.87 1.62
C PRO A 6 -14.68 12.87 1.03
N GLY A 7 -15.76 12.57 1.76
CA GLY A 7 -16.81 11.64 1.32
C GLY A 7 -16.58 10.18 1.69
N MET A 8 -15.41 9.80 2.23
CA MET A 8 -15.24 8.48 2.83
C MET A 8 -15.89 8.43 4.22
N GLN A 9 -16.98 7.67 4.32
CA GLN A 9 -17.59 7.30 5.60
C GLN A 9 -16.74 6.21 6.27
N ASP A 10 -16.82 6.13 7.60
CA ASP A 10 -16.16 5.06 8.33
C ASP A 10 -16.74 3.69 7.88
N ASP A 11 -15.92 2.64 7.92
CA ASP A 11 -16.17 1.27 7.40
C ASP A 11 -16.30 1.08 5.88
N THR A 12 -16.22 2.14 5.06
CA THR A 12 -16.24 1.99 3.58
C THR A 12 -14.98 1.38 2.99
N VAL A 13 -13.86 1.49 3.70
CA VAL A 13 -12.54 0.96 3.30
C VAL A 13 -12.01 0.14 4.46
N ARG A 14 -11.67 -1.11 4.19
CA ARG A 14 -11.18 -2.08 5.17
C ARG A 14 -9.79 -2.56 4.80
N THR A 15 -9.48 -2.64 3.50
CA THR A 15 -8.17 -3.02 3.00
C THR A 15 -7.60 -1.97 2.07
N THR A 16 -6.29 -1.74 2.16
CA THR A 16 -5.60 -0.72 1.37
C THR A 16 -4.25 -1.24 0.88
N LEU A 17 -3.91 -0.94 -0.36
CA LEU A 17 -2.59 -1.16 -0.93
C LEU A 17 -1.80 0.15 -0.92
N ASP A 18 -0.69 0.21 -0.19
CA ASP A 18 0.21 1.38 -0.15
C ASP A 18 1.49 1.10 -0.93
N THR A 19 1.65 1.70 -2.11
CA THR A 19 2.83 1.51 -2.96
C THR A 19 3.83 2.64 -2.80
N GLY A 20 5.12 2.29 -2.81
CA GLY A 20 6.18 3.27 -2.55
C GLY A 20 6.16 3.74 -1.10
N CYS A 21 5.88 2.83 -0.17
CA CYS A 21 5.57 3.11 1.23
C CYS A 21 6.78 3.54 2.08
N GLY A 22 8.01 3.32 1.60
CA GLY A 22 9.23 3.48 2.39
C GLY A 22 9.16 2.72 3.72
N ILE A 23 9.11 3.46 4.83
CA ILE A 23 8.95 2.92 6.20
C ILE A 23 7.48 2.67 6.63
N ALA A 24 6.55 2.62 5.67
CA ALA A 24 5.12 2.35 5.86
C ALA A 24 4.40 3.31 6.82
N SER A 25 4.77 4.59 6.85
CA SER A 25 4.19 5.59 7.74
C SER A 25 2.68 5.75 7.55
N TRP A 26 2.21 5.79 6.31
CA TRP A 26 0.79 5.96 6.00
C TRP A 26 -0.01 4.69 6.33
N GLY A 27 0.51 3.52 5.97
CA GLY A 27 -0.08 2.24 6.38
C GLY A 27 -0.17 2.11 7.91
N GLY A 28 0.78 2.65 8.66
CA GLY A 28 0.73 2.72 10.12
C GLY A 28 -0.37 3.63 10.67
N ASP A 29 -0.59 4.81 10.06
CA ASP A 29 -1.70 5.70 10.45
C ASP A 29 -3.06 5.05 10.19
N LEU A 30 -3.21 4.39 9.03
CA LEU A 30 -4.43 3.66 8.69
C LEU A 30 -4.68 2.44 9.58
N PHE A 31 -3.61 1.71 9.95
CA PHE A 31 -3.71 0.57 10.86
C PHE A 31 -4.24 0.99 12.24
N GLY A 32 -3.77 2.14 12.76
CA GLY A 32 -4.29 2.73 14.01
C GLY A 32 -5.78 3.12 13.95
N ARG A 33 -6.34 3.22 12.74
CA ARG A 33 -7.76 3.53 12.48
C ARG A 33 -8.59 2.29 12.12
N GLY A 34 -8.01 1.09 12.22
CA GLY A 34 -8.68 -0.18 11.91
C GLY A 34 -8.71 -0.55 10.43
N ILE A 35 -7.93 0.13 9.59
CA ILE A 35 -7.82 -0.17 8.15
C ILE A 35 -6.57 -1.01 7.91
N MET A 36 -6.76 -2.23 7.40
CA MET A 36 -5.65 -3.13 7.11
C MET A 36 -4.91 -2.66 5.85
N THR A 37 -3.70 -2.13 6.04
CA THR A 37 -2.88 -1.66 4.92
C THR A 37 -1.73 -2.61 4.64
N LEU A 38 -1.66 -3.10 3.40
CA LEU A 38 -0.49 -3.79 2.89
C LEU A 38 0.42 -2.78 2.20
N SER A 39 1.60 -2.60 2.77
CA SER A 39 2.62 -1.69 2.24
C SER A 39 3.56 -2.44 1.30
N LEU A 40 3.85 -1.87 0.13
CA LEU A 40 4.75 -2.45 -0.86
C LEU A 40 5.90 -1.48 -1.11
N ALA A 41 7.10 -1.96 -0.82
CA ALA A 41 8.32 -1.28 -1.20
C ALA A 41 8.91 -1.93 -2.46
N PRO A 42 9.50 -1.12 -3.36
CA PRO A 42 10.32 -1.66 -4.44
C PRO A 42 11.45 -2.51 -3.87
N ARG A 43 11.79 -3.61 -4.54
CA ARG A 43 12.98 -4.40 -4.21
C ARG A 43 14.25 -3.67 -4.68
N ASP A 44 14.65 -2.67 -3.93
CA ASP A 44 15.82 -1.84 -4.20
C ASP A 44 16.71 -1.70 -2.95
N ASN A 45 17.52 -0.66 -2.87
CA ASN A 45 18.39 -0.38 -1.72
C ASN A 45 17.66 -0.05 -0.41
N HIS A 46 16.32 -0.06 -0.38
CA HIS A 46 15.50 0.27 0.79
C HIS A 46 14.94 -0.95 1.53
N GLU A 47 15.50 -2.16 1.34
CA GLU A 47 15.05 -3.38 2.08
C GLU A 47 15.02 -3.19 3.61
N ALA A 48 15.95 -2.41 4.17
CA ALA A 48 15.98 -2.08 5.59
C ALA A 48 14.73 -1.29 6.06
N GLN A 49 14.09 -0.51 5.19
CA GLN A 49 12.86 0.22 5.51
C GLN A 49 11.67 -0.73 5.65
N VAL A 50 11.63 -1.80 4.85
CA VAL A 50 10.63 -2.86 4.98
C VAL A 50 10.80 -3.61 6.30
N GLN A 51 12.04 -3.96 6.65
CA GLN A 51 12.32 -4.60 7.93
C GLN A 51 11.86 -3.73 9.11
N PHE A 52 12.17 -2.43 9.08
CA PHE A 52 11.71 -1.49 10.10
C PHE A 52 10.17 -1.40 10.19
N ALA A 53 9.47 -1.40 9.05
CA ALA A 53 8.01 -1.40 9.02
C ALA A 53 7.42 -2.69 9.64
N LEU A 54 8.02 -3.85 9.34
CA LEU A 54 7.66 -5.14 9.91
C LEU A 54 7.90 -5.20 11.43
N GLU A 55 9.02 -4.64 11.91
CA GLU A 55 9.31 -4.53 13.35
C GLU A 55 8.28 -3.68 14.11
N ARG A 56 7.62 -2.76 13.41
CA ARG A 56 6.50 -1.95 13.93
C ARG A 56 5.13 -2.64 13.81
N GLY A 57 5.10 -3.87 13.27
CA GLY A 57 3.87 -4.64 13.06
C GLY A 57 3.05 -4.23 11.84
N ILE A 58 3.61 -3.42 10.94
CA ILE A 58 2.89 -2.97 9.74
C ILE A 58 3.11 -3.99 8.61
N PRO A 59 2.03 -4.59 8.05
CA PRO A 59 2.15 -5.55 6.96
C PRO A 59 2.86 -4.91 5.77
N THR A 60 4.05 -5.41 5.45
CA THR A 60 4.90 -4.86 4.38
C THR A 60 5.54 -5.97 3.57
N ILE A 61 5.59 -5.83 2.25
CA ILE A 61 6.24 -6.76 1.34
C ILE A 61 7.19 -6.05 0.37
N LEU A 62 8.18 -6.80 -0.11
CA LEU A 62 9.01 -6.40 -1.25
C LEU A 62 8.35 -6.86 -2.54
N GLY A 63 8.31 -5.99 -3.56
CA GLY A 63 7.75 -6.32 -4.87
C GLY A 63 8.28 -5.44 -6.00
N ILE A 64 8.06 -5.86 -7.25
CA ILE A 64 8.42 -5.11 -8.46
C ILE A 64 7.14 -4.88 -9.26
N ILE A 65 6.32 -3.92 -8.82
CA ILE A 65 4.95 -3.74 -9.34
C ILE A 65 4.92 -3.08 -10.74
N SER A 66 6.06 -2.60 -11.26
CA SER A 66 6.15 -2.04 -12.61
C SER A 66 6.25 -3.09 -13.71
N THR A 67 6.72 -4.30 -13.40
CA THR A 67 6.93 -5.38 -14.39
C THR A 67 6.30 -6.71 -13.98
N GLN A 68 5.83 -6.83 -12.73
CA GLN A 68 5.22 -8.04 -12.20
C GLN A 68 3.86 -7.75 -11.59
N ARG A 69 2.89 -8.61 -11.90
CA ARG A 69 1.57 -8.58 -11.29
C ARG A 69 1.69 -8.95 -9.81
N LEU A 70 0.89 -8.29 -8.97
CA LEU A 70 0.80 -8.65 -7.56
C LEU A 70 0.19 -10.07 -7.39
N PRO A 71 0.60 -10.82 -6.35
CA PRO A 71 0.05 -12.13 -6.03
C PRO A 71 -1.33 -12.03 -5.36
N PHE A 72 -2.11 -10.99 -5.68
CA PHE A 72 -3.44 -10.76 -5.13
C PHE A 72 -4.45 -10.70 -6.29
N PRO A 73 -5.67 -11.22 -6.09
CA PRO A 73 -6.73 -11.10 -7.09
C PRO A 73 -7.08 -9.63 -7.34
N SER A 74 -7.63 -9.34 -8.52
CA SER A 74 -8.18 -8.01 -8.79
C SER A 74 -9.30 -7.69 -7.79
N GLY A 75 -9.36 -6.46 -7.31
CA GLY A 75 -10.32 -6.04 -6.28
C GLY A 75 -10.04 -6.56 -4.87
N ALA A 76 -8.83 -7.08 -4.59
CA ALA A 76 -8.44 -7.49 -3.23
C ALA A 76 -8.35 -6.31 -2.23
N PHE A 77 -8.24 -5.09 -2.73
CA PHE A 77 -8.10 -3.87 -1.94
C PHE A 77 -9.21 -2.89 -2.28
N ASP A 78 -9.81 -2.27 -1.26
CA ASP A 78 -10.83 -1.23 -1.43
C ASP A 78 -10.22 0.09 -1.91
N MET A 79 -8.92 0.29 -1.63
CA MET A 79 -8.16 1.48 -1.97
C MET A 79 -6.74 1.12 -2.38
N ALA A 80 -6.21 1.88 -3.35
CA ALA A 80 -4.79 1.91 -3.66
C ALA A 80 -4.24 3.33 -3.50
N HIS A 81 -3.09 3.44 -2.83
CA HIS A 81 -2.33 4.66 -2.68
C HIS A 81 -0.93 4.47 -3.26
N CYS A 82 -0.39 5.56 -3.77
CA CYS A 82 0.92 5.58 -4.37
C CYS A 82 1.62 6.89 -4.04
N SER A 83 2.70 6.81 -3.26
CA SER A 83 3.55 7.96 -2.97
C SER A 83 4.69 8.04 -4.00
N ARG A 84 4.50 8.88 -5.03
CA ARG A 84 5.50 9.15 -6.07
C ARG A 84 6.03 7.88 -6.77
N CYS A 85 5.19 6.87 -6.95
CA CYS A 85 5.58 5.63 -7.61
C CYS A 85 5.50 5.79 -9.13
N LEU A 86 6.59 5.42 -9.82
CA LEU A 86 6.66 5.36 -11.27
C LEU A 86 6.04 4.05 -11.79
N ILE A 87 4.84 3.72 -11.29
CA ILE A 87 4.13 2.50 -11.66
C ILE A 87 3.30 2.85 -12.89
N PRO A 88 3.55 2.24 -14.05
CA PRO A 88 2.77 2.49 -15.25
C PRO A 88 1.45 1.70 -15.17
N TRP A 89 0.53 2.13 -14.30
CA TRP A 89 -0.70 1.40 -13.97
C TRP A 89 -1.57 1.05 -15.18
N THR A 90 -1.57 1.89 -16.21
CA THR A 90 -2.35 1.67 -17.44
C THR A 90 -1.63 0.78 -18.45
N GLU A 91 -0.32 0.61 -18.30
CA GLU A 91 0.46 -0.31 -19.10
C GLU A 91 0.15 -1.73 -18.61
N PHE A 92 0.04 -2.70 -19.52
CA PHE A 92 -0.37 -4.08 -19.22
C PHE A 92 -1.84 -4.28 -18.78
N GLY A 93 -2.73 -3.34 -19.11
CA GLY A 93 -4.18 -3.57 -19.08
C GLY A 93 -4.92 -3.07 -17.86
N GLY A 94 -4.26 -2.32 -16.95
CA GLY A 94 -4.92 -1.76 -15.78
C GLY A 94 -5.36 -2.84 -14.80
N LEU A 95 -4.52 -3.13 -13.80
CA LEU A 95 -4.65 -4.25 -12.83
C LEU A 95 -4.39 -5.67 -13.39
#